data_AF-S8CN69-F1
#
_entry.id   AF-S8CN69-F1
#
_cell.length_a   1.000
_cell.length_b   1.000
_cell.length_c   1.000
_cell.angle_alpha   90.00
_cell.angle_beta   90.00
_cell.angle_gamma   90.00
#
_symmetry.space_group_name_H-M   'P 1'
#
loop_
_entity.id
_entity.type
_entity.pdbx_description
1 polymer ?
#
loop_
_entity_poly.entity_id
_entity_poly.type
_entity_poly.pdbx_seq_one_letter_code
_entity_poly.pdbx_strand_id
1 'polypeptide(L)'
;MELLRSHLSRVRIPEPTNRIYKEECCISFDSPKSEGGLFVDMNTFIAFGKDFVVWNYEKTRNPVYLHIRETQVLPSEDRPSKKPTRLAIGLEGGFDNSEPKYEQSYQLVILPDFVTLPFPSVELPEKVRLAVDAVILNVSAEKKEQVASWTADSKVISKHAMQLEQLENGIIISPSGWKCEKCDKTDNLWLNLTDGSILCGRKNWDGSGGNDHAVNHYMQTGYPLAVKLGTITADLDAADVFSYEEDEAVLDPLLAQHLQHFGIDFSSLQK
;
A
#
# COMPACT_ATOMS: atom_id res chain seq x y z
N MET A 1 32.05 -1.84 11.44
CA MET A 1 31.67 -3.07 10.70
C MET A 1 31.56 -4.31 11.59
N GLU A 2 32.56 -4.60 12.43
CA GLU A 2 32.52 -5.76 13.36
C GLU A 2 31.37 -5.67 14.39
N LEU A 3 31.11 -4.46 14.91
CA LEU A 3 29.97 -4.18 15.79
C LEU A 3 28.60 -4.45 15.12
N LEU A 4 28.45 -4.12 13.84
CA LEU A 4 27.21 -4.44 13.10
C LEU A 4 27.04 -5.96 12.98
N ARG A 5 28.13 -6.69 12.74
CA ARG A 5 28.11 -8.15 12.60
C ARG A 5 27.66 -8.85 13.89
N SER A 6 28.05 -8.35 15.06
CA SER A 6 27.58 -8.90 16.35
C SER A 6 26.09 -8.67 16.62
N HIS A 7 25.44 -7.76 15.89
CA HIS A 7 24.02 -7.43 16.07
C HIS A 7 23.12 -7.92 14.93
N LEU A 8 23.63 -8.72 14.00
CA LEU A 8 22.85 -9.23 12.85
C LEU A 8 21.62 -10.07 13.23
N SER A 9 21.64 -10.71 14.41
CA SER A 9 20.49 -11.44 14.93
C SER A 9 19.32 -10.53 15.32
N ARG A 10 19.59 -9.24 15.57
CA ARG A 10 18.62 -8.21 15.93
C ARG A 10 18.16 -7.37 14.74
N VAL A 11 18.64 -7.67 13.53
CA VAL A 11 18.13 -7.07 12.30
C VAL A 11 17.17 -8.06 11.65
N ARG A 12 15.95 -7.62 11.37
CA ARG A 12 14.94 -8.40 10.65
C ARG A 12 14.75 -7.82 9.25
N ILE A 13 14.51 -8.70 8.29
CA ILE A 13 14.01 -8.29 6.98
C ILE A 13 12.49 -8.20 7.13
N PRO A 14 11.86 -7.07 6.79
CA PRO A 14 10.41 -6.95 6.86
C PRO A 14 9.71 -8.00 6.00
N GLU A 15 8.73 -8.68 6.58
CA GLU A 15 7.81 -9.56 5.89
C GLU A 15 6.57 -8.78 5.40
N PRO A 16 5.80 -9.29 4.43
CA PRO A 16 4.63 -8.58 3.88
C PRO A 16 3.58 -8.15 4.91
N THR A 17 3.45 -8.91 6.01
CA THR A 17 2.50 -8.62 7.11
C THR A 17 3.02 -7.58 8.09
N ASN A 18 4.30 -7.18 8.02
CA ASN A 18 4.88 -6.25 8.96
C ASN A 18 4.49 -4.80 8.60
N ARG A 19 4.06 -4.06 9.63
CA ARG A 19 3.80 -2.63 9.53
C ARG A 19 5.10 -1.88 9.73
N ILE A 20 5.45 -1.01 8.79
CA ILE A 20 6.67 -0.23 8.80
C ILE A 20 6.30 1.23 9.00
N TYR A 21 6.74 1.82 10.10
CA TYR A 21 6.54 3.22 10.43
C TYR A 21 7.82 3.99 10.13
N LYS A 22 7.72 5.05 9.32
CA LYS A 22 8.88 5.84 8.85
C LYS A 22 8.54 7.27 8.41
N GLU A 23 7.33 7.75 8.69
CA GLU A 23 6.91 9.11 8.35
C GLU A 23 6.95 10.03 9.58
N GLU A 24 6.63 9.48 10.76
CA GLU A 24 6.57 10.23 12.02
C GLU A 24 7.07 9.38 13.21
N CYS A 25 7.58 10.04 14.24
CA CYS A 25 7.96 9.41 15.50
C CYS A 25 6.73 8.88 16.24
N CYS A 26 6.81 7.68 16.84
CA CYS A 26 5.68 7.11 17.57
C CYS A 26 5.39 7.80 18.93
N ILE A 27 6.16 8.81 19.32
CA ILE A 27 6.05 9.53 20.60
C ILE A 27 5.93 11.06 20.40
N SER A 28 6.53 11.61 19.36
CA SER A 28 6.55 13.04 19.03
C SER A 28 6.16 13.27 17.58
N PHE A 29 6.01 14.53 17.17
CA PHE A 29 5.76 14.90 15.77
C PHE A 29 7.03 15.00 14.93
N ASP A 30 8.12 14.38 15.36
CA ASP A 30 9.36 14.38 14.59
C ASP A 30 9.19 13.56 13.32
N SER A 31 9.67 14.11 12.20
CA SER A 31 9.61 13.47 10.89
C SER A 31 11.02 13.42 10.28
N PRO A 32 11.22 12.79 9.10
CA PRO A 32 12.50 12.86 8.40
C PRO A 32 12.97 14.30 8.13
N LYS A 33 12.06 15.27 8.09
CA LYS A 33 12.36 16.70 7.88
C LYS A 33 12.81 17.43 9.15
N SER A 34 12.60 16.85 10.33
CA SER A 34 13.07 17.41 11.59
C SER A 34 14.60 17.46 11.62
N GLU A 35 15.18 18.39 12.40
CA GLU A 35 16.63 18.59 12.49
C GLU A 35 17.39 17.29 12.85
N GLY A 36 16.81 16.46 13.72
CA GLY A 36 17.36 15.18 14.16
C GLY A 36 17.10 14.01 13.20
N GLY A 37 16.26 14.18 12.18
CA GLY A 37 15.74 13.10 11.36
C GLY A 37 14.94 12.07 12.16
N LEU A 38 14.75 10.90 11.57
CA LEU A 38 13.92 9.82 12.12
C LEU A 38 14.70 8.50 12.17
N PHE A 39 14.58 7.75 13.26
CA PHE A 39 15.29 6.50 13.50
C PHE A 39 14.31 5.33 13.51
N VAL A 40 14.35 4.49 12.47
CA VAL A 40 13.53 3.30 12.35
C VAL A 40 14.28 2.10 12.95
N ASP A 41 13.69 1.45 13.96
CA ASP A 41 14.25 0.23 14.56
C ASP A 41 14.24 -0.91 13.53
N MET A 42 15.41 -1.47 13.22
CA MET A 42 15.58 -2.51 12.20
C MET A 42 15.05 -3.90 12.64
N ASN A 43 14.44 -4.00 13.81
CA ASN A 43 13.80 -5.21 14.33
C ASN A 43 12.27 -5.10 14.41
N THR A 44 11.78 -3.96 14.89
CA THR A 44 10.34 -3.71 15.12
C THR A 44 9.69 -2.85 14.04
N PHE A 45 10.50 -2.14 13.24
CA PHE A 45 10.08 -1.22 12.19
C PHE A 45 9.24 -0.04 12.69
N ILE A 46 9.45 0.36 13.95
CA ILE A 46 8.84 1.55 14.55
C ILE A 46 9.85 2.71 14.48
N ALA A 47 9.36 3.90 14.16
CA ALA A 47 10.15 5.11 14.05
C ALA A 47 10.18 5.93 15.35
N PHE A 48 11.36 6.47 15.68
CA PHE A 48 11.58 7.31 16.84
C PHE A 48 12.36 8.57 16.44
N GLY A 49 12.01 9.71 17.03
CA GLY A 49 12.80 10.93 16.94
C GLY A 49 14.12 10.80 17.72
N LYS A 50 15.04 11.72 17.47
CA LYS A 50 16.38 11.74 18.09
C LYS A 50 16.35 11.67 19.62
N ASP A 51 15.38 12.32 20.25
CA ASP A 51 15.27 12.38 21.72
C ASP A 51 14.69 11.09 22.33
N PHE A 52 14.04 10.26 21.51
CA PHE A 52 13.30 9.06 21.96
C PHE A 52 13.95 7.73 21.54
N VAL A 53 14.89 7.75 20.58
CA VAL A 53 15.56 6.53 20.11
C VAL A 53 16.34 5.83 21.23
N VAL A 54 16.95 6.59 22.15
CA VAL A 54 17.66 6.05 23.32
C VAL A 54 16.68 5.32 24.25
N TRP A 55 15.49 5.89 24.46
CA TRP A 55 14.46 5.25 25.27
C TRP A 55 14.02 3.91 24.68
N ASN A 56 13.83 3.82 23.36
CA ASN A 56 13.52 2.55 22.70
C ASN A 56 14.66 1.53 22.90
N TYR A 57 15.91 1.94 22.69
CA TYR A 57 17.07 1.09 22.91
C TYR A 57 17.15 0.57 24.35
N GLU A 58 16.91 1.41 25.36
CA GLU A 58 16.93 0.99 26.76
C GLU A 58 15.85 -0.07 27.07
N LYS A 59 14.68 0.03 26.42
CA LYS A 59 13.55 -0.88 26.61
C LYS A 59 13.72 -2.20 25.85
N THR A 60 14.09 -2.15 24.58
CA THR A 60 14.12 -3.32 23.69
C THR A 60 15.49 -3.98 23.61
N ARG A 61 16.54 -3.22 23.90
CA ARG A 61 17.95 -3.57 23.61
C ARG A 61 18.20 -3.86 22.14
N ASN A 62 17.40 -3.29 21.23
CA ASN A 62 17.65 -3.32 19.80
C ASN A 62 18.65 -2.21 19.44
N PRO A 63 19.86 -2.54 18.97
CA PRO A 63 20.91 -1.53 18.82
C PRO A 63 20.96 -0.92 17.41
N VAL A 64 20.36 -1.53 16.39
CA VAL A 64 20.51 -1.12 14.99
C VAL A 64 19.28 -0.37 14.51
N TYR A 65 19.48 0.86 14.03
CA TYR A 65 18.44 1.74 13.51
C TYR A 65 18.80 2.24 12.11
N LEU A 66 17.80 2.41 11.25
CA LEU A 66 17.92 3.16 10.01
C LEU A 66 17.55 4.61 10.29
N HIS A 67 18.51 5.51 10.14
CA HIS A 67 18.32 6.95 10.22
C HIS A 67 17.95 7.50 8.85
N ILE A 68 16.81 8.17 8.78
CA ILE A 68 16.22 8.78 7.58
C ILE A 68 16.17 10.29 7.80
N ARG A 69 16.72 11.05 6.86
CA ARG A 69 16.69 12.52 6.90
C ARG A 69 16.36 13.11 5.53
N GLU A 70 15.41 14.03 5.52
CA GLU A 70 15.02 14.84 4.37
C GLU A 70 15.59 16.24 4.51
N THR A 71 16.37 16.66 3.52
CA THR A 71 16.94 18.01 3.49
C THR A 71 16.46 18.73 2.23
N GLN A 72 16.08 19.99 2.36
CA GLN A 72 15.68 20.81 1.22
C GLN A 72 16.92 21.12 0.37
N VAL A 73 16.87 20.78 -0.92
CA VAL A 73 17.91 21.12 -1.89
C VAL A 73 17.75 22.60 -2.23
N LEU A 74 18.74 23.40 -1.83
CA LEU A 74 18.78 24.81 -2.23
C LEU A 74 18.99 24.89 -3.75
N PRO A 75 18.22 25.74 -4.47
CA PRO A 75 18.45 25.97 -5.89
C PRO A 75 19.89 26.49 -6.10
N SER A 76 20.63 25.88 -7.02
CA SER A 76 21.95 26.37 -7.43
C SER A 76 21.87 27.82 -7.93
N GLU A 77 22.79 28.69 -7.49
CA GLU A 77 22.85 30.11 -7.89
C GLU A 77 23.07 30.34 -9.40
N ASP A 78 23.38 29.30 -10.18
CA ASP A 78 23.62 29.36 -11.64
C ASP A 78 22.35 29.48 -12.52
N ARG A 79 21.15 29.64 -11.95
CA ARG A 79 19.98 30.01 -12.76
C ARG A 79 20.00 31.53 -12.99
N PRO A 80 20.09 32.02 -14.26
CA PRO A 80 19.93 33.45 -14.51
C PRO A 80 18.55 33.87 -14.01
N SER A 81 18.53 34.72 -12.98
CA SER A 81 17.32 35.24 -12.36
C SER A 81 16.52 36.02 -13.40
N LYS A 82 15.60 35.35 -14.11
CA LYS A 82 14.60 36.03 -14.94
C LYS A 82 13.69 36.79 -13.99
N LYS A 83 13.94 38.07 -13.81
CA LYS A 83 13.04 38.96 -13.07
C LYS A 83 11.65 38.88 -13.75
N PRO A 84 10.58 38.54 -13.02
CA PRO A 84 9.26 38.37 -13.62
C PRO A 84 8.77 39.71 -14.18
N THR A 85 8.31 39.69 -15.42
CA THR A 85 7.76 40.86 -16.15
C THR A 85 6.23 40.89 -16.12
N ARG A 86 5.57 39.81 -15.65
CA ARG A 86 4.11 39.68 -15.56
C ARG A 86 3.70 39.13 -14.20
N LEU A 87 2.61 39.66 -13.66
CA LEU A 87 1.92 39.15 -12.47
C LEU A 87 1.06 37.93 -12.84
N ALA A 88 1.70 36.84 -13.26
CA ALA A 88 1.05 35.56 -13.52
C ALA A 88 1.88 34.44 -12.89
N ILE A 89 1.27 33.37 -12.40
CA ILE A 89 1.97 32.19 -11.84
C ILE A 89 2.00 31.12 -12.94
N GLY A 90 3.18 30.59 -13.28
CA GLY A 90 3.31 29.44 -14.20
C GLY A 90 3.23 29.73 -15.71
N LEU A 91 3.31 30.99 -16.15
CA LEU A 91 3.35 31.37 -17.58
C LEU A 91 4.70 32.05 -17.93
N GLU A 92 5.11 32.06 -19.20
CA GLU A 92 6.32 32.77 -19.65
C GLU A 92 6.28 34.25 -19.22
N GLY A 93 7.22 34.64 -18.34
CA GLY A 93 7.31 35.97 -17.73
C GLY A 93 6.69 36.11 -16.33
N GLY A 94 6.13 35.04 -15.76
CA GLY A 94 5.50 34.96 -14.45
C GLY A 94 6.41 34.50 -13.29
N PHE A 95 5.85 34.37 -12.09
CA PHE A 95 6.54 33.78 -10.93
C PHE A 95 6.78 32.28 -11.14
N ASP A 96 8.02 31.85 -10.91
CA ASP A 96 8.46 30.46 -11.04
C ASP A 96 7.87 29.65 -9.87
N ASN A 97 7.01 28.67 -10.18
CA ASN A 97 6.35 27.82 -9.18
C ASN A 97 7.31 26.66 -8.80
N SER A 98 8.52 27.00 -8.37
CA SER A 98 9.51 26.00 -8.00
C SER A 98 9.17 25.46 -6.61
N GLU A 99 8.36 24.41 -6.56
CA GLU A 99 8.18 23.63 -5.33
C GLU A 99 9.57 23.24 -4.78
N PRO A 100 9.78 23.36 -3.46
CA PRO A 100 11.04 23.00 -2.84
C PRO A 100 11.33 21.52 -3.09
N LYS A 101 12.47 21.23 -3.73
CA LYS A 101 12.95 19.87 -3.91
C LYS A 101 13.57 19.38 -2.61
N TYR A 102 13.19 18.19 -2.17
CA TYR A 102 13.77 17.53 -1.00
C TYR A 102 14.60 16.33 -1.47
N GLU A 103 15.74 16.13 -0.81
CA GLU A 103 16.59 14.96 -0.98
C GLU A 103 16.58 14.13 0.30
N GLN A 104 16.39 12.82 0.15
CA GLN A 104 16.40 11.85 1.24
C GLN A 104 17.79 11.24 1.37
N SER A 105 18.29 11.18 2.60
CA SER A 105 19.54 10.54 2.97
C SER A 105 19.32 9.45 4.00
N TYR A 106 20.10 8.38 3.89
CA TYR A 106 19.95 7.16 4.69
C TYR A 106 21.27 6.78 5.33
N GLN A 107 21.25 6.46 6.62
CA GLN A 107 22.41 5.99 7.37
C GLN A 107 21.98 4.92 8.36
N LEU A 108 22.84 3.94 8.62
CA LEU A 108 22.64 3.01 9.73
C LEU A 108 23.28 3.58 10.98
N VAL A 109 22.58 3.53 12.10
CA VAL A 109 23.05 4.02 13.39
C VAL A 109 23.00 2.89 14.40
N ILE A 110 24.11 2.68 15.12
CA ILE A 110 24.23 1.65 16.15
C ILE A 110 24.32 2.31 17.52
N LEU A 111 23.31 2.06 18.36
CA LEU A 111 23.24 2.51 19.75
C LEU A 111 23.97 1.52 20.70
N PRO A 112 24.45 1.99 21.87
CA PRO A 112 24.28 3.34 22.44
C PRO A 112 25.29 4.38 21.93
N ASP A 113 26.35 3.95 21.24
CA ASP A 113 27.48 4.81 20.89
C ASP A 113 27.23 5.71 19.67
N PHE A 114 26.04 5.63 19.06
CA PHE A 114 25.66 6.35 17.85
C PHE A 114 26.66 6.17 16.70
N VAL A 115 27.20 4.96 16.53
CA VAL A 115 28.11 4.65 15.43
C VAL A 115 27.32 4.69 14.13
N THR A 116 27.66 5.64 13.25
CA THR A 116 27.02 5.83 11.95
C THR A 116 27.75 5.05 10.87
N LEU A 117 27.00 4.38 10.00
CA LEU A 117 27.50 3.69 8.82
C LEU A 117 26.73 4.23 7.59
N PRO A 118 27.44 4.66 6.53
CA PRO A 118 26.79 5.20 5.34
C PRO A 118 25.99 4.13 4.60
N PHE A 119 24.85 4.53 4.05
CA PHE A 119 24.04 3.73 3.14
C PHE A 119 23.72 4.54 1.86
N PRO A 120 23.80 3.95 0.66
CA PRO A 120 24.19 2.58 0.35
C PRO A 120 25.70 2.32 0.50
N SER A 121 26.07 1.11 0.92
CA SER A 121 27.47 0.67 0.99
C SER A 121 27.60 -0.83 0.74
N VAL A 122 28.55 -1.23 -0.10
CA VAL A 122 28.85 -2.63 -0.45
C VAL A 122 29.49 -3.41 0.71
N GLU A 123 30.05 -2.71 1.68
CA GLU A 123 30.69 -3.32 2.85
C GLU A 123 29.66 -3.89 3.83
N LEU A 124 28.44 -3.36 3.80
CA LEU A 124 27.35 -3.78 4.67
C LEU A 124 26.96 -5.25 4.39
N PRO A 125 26.71 -6.05 5.44
CA PRO A 125 26.24 -7.43 5.27
C PRO A 125 24.97 -7.47 4.42
N GLU A 126 24.87 -8.48 3.55
CA GLU A 126 23.76 -8.63 2.60
C GLU A 126 22.39 -8.58 3.29
N LYS A 127 22.24 -9.29 4.41
CA LYS A 127 21.02 -9.26 5.24
C LYS A 127 20.59 -7.84 5.62
N VAL A 128 21.56 -6.98 5.97
CA VAL A 128 21.28 -5.60 6.39
C VAL A 128 20.87 -4.75 5.19
N ARG A 129 21.56 -4.91 4.05
CA ARG A 129 21.20 -4.23 2.81
C ARG A 129 19.78 -4.56 2.38
N LEU A 130 19.43 -5.85 2.34
CA LEU A 130 18.08 -6.32 1.99
C LEU A 130 17.02 -5.77 2.95
N ALA A 131 17.31 -5.75 4.26
CA ALA A 131 16.39 -5.19 5.25
C ALA A 131 16.17 -3.68 5.05
N VAL A 132 17.25 -2.92 4.83
CA VAL A 132 17.16 -1.47 4.59
C VAL A 132 16.42 -1.18 3.29
N ASP A 133 16.76 -1.85 2.19
CA ASP A 133 16.07 -1.70 0.90
C ASP A 133 14.57 -2.00 1.04
N ALA A 134 14.20 -3.07 1.75
CA ALA A 134 12.81 -3.40 2.02
C ALA A 134 12.09 -2.32 2.84
N VAL A 135 12.73 -1.76 3.88
CA VAL A 135 12.17 -0.65 4.66
C VAL A 135 11.99 0.61 3.79
N ILE A 136 12.96 0.95 2.94
CA ILE A 136 12.91 2.13 2.07
C ILE A 136 11.81 1.99 1.00
N LEU A 137 11.72 0.82 0.36
CA LEU A 137 10.79 0.58 -0.75
C LEU A 137 9.34 0.35 -0.31
N ASN A 138 9.09 -0.16 0.91
CA ASN A 138 7.71 -0.42 1.36
C ASN A 138 6.94 0.89 1.57
N VAL A 139 5.65 0.89 1.24
CA VAL A 139 4.76 2.00 1.62
C VAL A 139 4.57 1.95 3.13
N SER A 140 4.82 3.07 3.79
CA SER A 140 4.70 3.20 5.24
C SER A 140 3.27 2.93 5.72
N ALA A 141 3.13 2.41 6.93
CA ALA A 141 1.84 2.08 7.52
C ALA A 141 0.97 3.35 7.66
N GLU A 142 1.60 4.47 8.01
CA GLU A 142 0.98 5.79 8.11
C GLU A 142 0.39 6.21 6.76
N LYS A 143 1.11 6.02 5.64
CA LYS A 143 0.59 6.33 4.31
C LYS A 143 -0.51 5.36 3.88
N LYS A 144 -0.39 4.07 4.19
CA LYS A 144 -1.46 3.09 3.91
C LYS A 144 -2.73 3.47 4.65
N GLU A 145 -2.63 3.84 5.93
CA GLU A 145 -3.76 4.28 6.74
C GLU A 145 -4.31 5.63 6.29
N GLN A 146 -3.44 6.58 5.93
CA GLN A 146 -3.87 7.86 5.35
C GLN A 146 -4.66 7.62 4.05
N VAL A 147 -4.11 6.86 3.09
CA VAL A 147 -4.83 6.50 1.86
C VAL A 147 -6.14 5.78 2.19
N ALA A 148 -6.12 4.81 3.12
CA ALA A 148 -7.32 4.12 3.57
C ALA A 148 -8.38 5.09 4.14
N SER A 149 -7.96 6.11 4.91
CA SER A 149 -8.83 7.12 5.50
C SER A 149 -9.43 8.08 4.47
N TRP A 150 -8.72 8.34 3.36
CA TRP A 150 -9.26 9.09 2.22
C TRP A 150 -10.17 8.23 1.34
N THR A 151 -9.98 6.91 1.31
CA THR A 151 -10.86 5.94 0.63
C THR A 151 -11.96 5.39 1.53
N ALA A 152 -12.07 5.86 2.77
CA ALA A 152 -13.02 5.38 3.77
C ALA A 152 -14.42 5.99 3.55
N ASP A 153 -15.04 5.64 2.43
CA ASP A 153 -16.37 5.07 2.58
C ASP A 153 -16.12 3.70 3.22
N SER A 154 -16.29 3.61 4.55
CA SER A 154 -16.16 2.34 5.25
C SER A 154 -17.14 1.36 4.60
N LYS A 155 -16.64 0.44 3.75
CA LYS A 155 -17.45 -0.56 3.04
C LYS A 155 -18.41 -1.17 4.05
N VAL A 156 -19.71 -0.92 3.86
CA VAL A 156 -20.74 -1.42 4.79
C VAL A 156 -20.85 -2.93 4.56
N ILE A 157 -21.02 -3.71 5.63
CA ILE A 157 -21.28 -5.14 5.49
C ILE A 157 -22.58 -5.31 4.71
N SER A 158 -22.54 -6.05 3.60
CA SER A 158 -23.73 -6.25 2.78
C SER A 158 -24.80 -7.00 3.58
N LYS A 159 -26.06 -6.58 3.39
CA LYS A 159 -27.24 -7.28 3.91
C LYS A 159 -27.36 -8.72 3.39
N HIS A 160 -26.74 -9.01 2.24
CA HIS A 160 -26.83 -10.31 1.58
C HIS A 160 -25.70 -11.28 1.95
N ALA A 161 -24.59 -10.79 2.50
CA ALA A 161 -23.39 -11.59 2.75
C ALA A 161 -23.67 -12.85 3.59
N MET A 162 -24.47 -12.73 4.65
CA MET A 162 -24.74 -13.85 5.58
C MET A 162 -25.77 -14.86 5.06
N GLN A 163 -26.54 -14.51 4.03
CA GLN A 163 -27.66 -15.29 3.52
C GLN A 163 -27.56 -15.52 2.01
N LEU A 164 -26.36 -15.33 1.44
CA LEU A 164 -26.15 -15.46 0.02
C LEU A 164 -26.29 -16.94 -0.37
N GLU A 165 -27.33 -17.24 -1.16
CA GLU A 165 -27.49 -18.57 -1.75
C GLU A 165 -26.58 -18.70 -2.97
N GLN A 166 -25.74 -19.74 -2.99
CA GLN A 166 -24.90 -20.10 -4.13
C GLN A 166 -25.47 -21.32 -4.84
N LEU A 167 -25.59 -21.26 -6.16
CA LEU A 167 -26.17 -22.34 -6.95
C LEU A 167 -25.18 -23.51 -7.06
N GLU A 168 -25.68 -24.74 -6.89
CA GLU A 168 -24.92 -25.97 -7.13
C GLU A 168 -24.86 -26.30 -8.64
N ASN A 169 -24.19 -25.45 -9.41
CA ASN A 169 -24.08 -25.59 -10.88
C ASN A 169 -22.73 -26.20 -11.34
N GLY A 170 -21.84 -26.54 -10.41
CA GLY A 170 -20.56 -27.22 -10.69
C GLY A 170 -19.51 -26.35 -11.38
N ILE A 171 -19.65 -25.03 -11.37
CA ILE A 171 -18.70 -24.10 -11.97
C ILE A 171 -17.43 -24.01 -11.11
N ILE A 172 -16.27 -24.15 -11.76
CA ILE A 172 -14.96 -23.92 -11.17
C ILE A 172 -14.25 -22.83 -11.96
N ILE A 173 -13.81 -21.80 -11.26
CA ILE A 173 -13.21 -20.61 -11.87
C ILE A 173 -11.70 -20.80 -11.97
N SER A 174 -11.16 -20.60 -13.18
CA SER A 174 -9.71 -20.66 -13.42
C SER A 174 -8.98 -19.56 -12.64
N PRO A 175 -7.71 -19.73 -12.27
CA PRO A 175 -6.95 -18.70 -11.54
C PRO A 175 -6.56 -17.48 -12.41
N SER A 176 -6.72 -17.57 -13.74
CA SER A 176 -6.39 -16.50 -14.68
C SER A 176 -7.09 -16.72 -16.03
N GLY A 177 -6.92 -15.76 -16.95
CA GLY A 177 -7.39 -15.88 -18.33
C GLY A 177 -8.90 -15.62 -18.50
N TRP A 178 -9.51 -14.91 -17.55
CA TRP A 178 -10.94 -14.64 -17.56
C TRP A 178 -11.36 -13.76 -18.75
N LYS A 179 -12.57 -14.00 -19.21
CA LYS A 179 -13.23 -13.25 -20.27
C LYS A 179 -14.70 -13.10 -19.92
N CYS A 180 -15.28 -11.95 -20.27
CA CYS A 180 -16.72 -11.74 -20.18
C CYS A 180 -17.48 -12.77 -21.02
N GLU A 181 -18.51 -13.40 -20.46
CA GLU A 181 -19.31 -14.40 -21.18
C GLU A 181 -20.14 -13.80 -22.33
N LYS A 182 -20.40 -12.49 -22.30
CA LYS A 182 -21.25 -11.78 -23.28
C LYS A 182 -20.49 -10.90 -24.27
N CYS A 183 -19.17 -10.68 -24.11
CA CYS A 183 -18.35 -9.91 -25.07
C CYS A 183 -16.86 -10.23 -24.98
N ASP A 184 -16.04 -9.50 -25.75
CA ASP A 184 -14.59 -9.74 -25.84
C ASP A 184 -13.74 -9.10 -24.74
N LYS A 185 -14.35 -8.52 -23.71
CA LYS A 185 -13.63 -7.90 -22.58
C LYS A 185 -12.90 -8.95 -21.74
N THR A 186 -11.64 -8.68 -21.44
CA THR A 186 -10.77 -9.46 -20.55
C THR A 186 -10.33 -8.67 -19.31
N ASP A 187 -10.75 -7.41 -19.22
CA ASP A 187 -10.50 -6.46 -18.14
C ASP A 187 -11.83 -6.00 -17.50
N ASN A 188 -11.75 -5.49 -16.27
CA ASN A 188 -12.92 -5.03 -15.50
C ASN A 188 -14.04 -6.09 -15.42
N LEU A 189 -13.66 -7.30 -15.01
CA LEU A 189 -14.54 -8.46 -14.92
C LEU A 189 -15.00 -8.67 -13.48
N TRP A 190 -16.27 -9.03 -13.34
CA TRP A 190 -16.95 -9.24 -12.08
C TRP A 190 -17.50 -10.67 -12.07
N LEU A 191 -17.15 -11.41 -11.03
CA LEU A 191 -17.64 -12.75 -10.74
C LEU A 191 -18.87 -12.61 -9.85
N ASN A 192 -20.04 -13.02 -10.32
CA ASN A 192 -21.24 -13.07 -9.49
C ASN A 192 -21.11 -14.22 -8.47
N LEU A 193 -21.31 -13.90 -7.19
CA LEU A 193 -21.08 -14.86 -6.10
C LEU A 193 -22.21 -15.89 -5.96
N THR A 194 -23.38 -15.68 -6.59
CA THR A 194 -24.49 -16.64 -6.55
C THR A 194 -24.33 -17.73 -7.60
N ASP A 195 -24.01 -17.38 -8.85
CA ASP A 195 -24.03 -18.34 -9.96
C ASP A 195 -22.69 -18.55 -10.67
N GLY A 196 -21.65 -17.80 -10.30
CA GLY A 196 -20.32 -17.96 -10.89
C GLY A 196 -20.14 -17.33 -12.27
N SER A 197 -21.12 -16.54 -12.73
CA SER A 197 -21.01 -15.85 -14.03
C SER A 197 -19.90 -14.79 -14.01
N ILE A 198 -19.09 -14.74 -15.09
CA ILE A 198 -18.04 -13.74 -15.27
C ILE A 198 -18.47 -12.73 -16.33
N LEU A 199 -18.71 -11.49 -15.91
CA LEU A 199 -19.26 -10.45 -16.77
C LEU A 199 -18.54 -9.12 -16.61
N CYS A 200 -18.48 -8.32 -17.67
CA CYS A 200 -17.81 -7.02 -17.62
C CYS A 200 -18.65 -5.97 -16.89
N GLY A 201 -17.95 -5.04 -16.23
CA GLY A 201 -18.53 -3.98 -15.41
C GLY A 201 -19.28 -2.90 -16.20
N ARG A 202 -19.63 -1.82 -15.50
CA ARG A 202 -20.41 -0.72 -16.06
C ARG A 202 -19.66 0.05 -17.16
N LYS A 203 -20.41 0.60 -18.11
CA LYS A 203 -19.90 1.50 -19.13
C LYS A 203 -19.80 2.92 -18.58
N ASN A 204 -18.65 3.57 -18.79
CA ASN A 204 -18.46 4.96 -18.40
C ASN A 204 -19.00 5.91 -19.48
N TRP A 205 -19.31 7.15 -19.09
CA TRP A 205 -19.84 8.18 -19.99
C TRP A 205 -18.88 8.55 -21.12
N ASP A 206 -17.57 8.40 -20.90
CA ASP A 206 -16.50 8.65 -21.87
C ASP A 206 -16.28 7.48 -22.84
N GLY A 207 -17.08 6.41 -22.72
CA GLY A 207 -16.99 5.20 -23.54
C GLY A 207 -15.97 4.18 -23.03
N SER A 208 -15.23 4.48 -21.95
CA SER A 208 -14.34 3.54 -21.28
C SER A 208 -15.11 2.61 -20.32
N GLY A 209 -14.41 1.69 -19.64
CA GLY A 209 -15.01 0.73 -18.71
C GLY A 209 -15.47 -0.57 -19.38
N GLY A 210 -16.62 -1.10 -18.96
CA GLY A 210 -17.24 -2.31 -19.49
C GLY A 210 -18.46 -2.04 -20.39
N ASN A 211 -19.32 -3.05 -20.55
CA ASN A 211 -20.51 -3.01 -21.42
C ASN A 211 -21.80 -3.31 -20.62
N ASP A 212 -21.80 -3.04 -19.32
CA ASP A 212 -22.95 -3.22 -18.42
C ASP A 212 -23.45 -4.67 -18.27
N HIS A 213 -22.68 -5.67 -18.70
CA HIS A 213 -23.15 -7.05 -18.70
C HIS A 213 -23.40 -7.59 -17.29
N ALA A 214 -22.57 -7.23 -16.31
CA ALA A 214 -22.75 -7.69 -14.93
C ALA A 214 -23.98 -7.06 -14.26
N VAL A 215 -24.23 -5.76 -14.46
CA VAL A 215 -25.45 -5.12 -13.94
C VAL A 215 -26.71 -5.59 -14.66
N ASN A 216 -26.64 -5.82 -15.98
CA ASN A 216 -27.75 -6.38 -16.75
C ASN A 216 -28.08 -7.82 -16.31
N HIS A 217 -27.08 -8.58 -15.89
CA HIS A 217 -27.29 -9.91 -15.32
C HIS A 217 -28.02 -9.85 -13.99
N TYR A 218 -27.58 -8.98 -13.07
CA TYR A 218 -28.33 -8.71 -11.84
C TYR A 218 -29.79 -8.32 -12.11
N MET A 219 -30.05 -7.43 -13.08
CA MET A 219 -31.43 -7.06 -13.45
C MET A 219 -32.29 -8.25 -13.94
N GLN A 220 -31.67 -9.31 -14.45
CA GLN A 220 -32.35 -10.51 -14.94
C GLN A 220 -32.53 -11.58 -13.86
N THR A 221 -31.57 -11.73 -12.96
CA THR A 221 -31.51 -12.83 -11.99
C THR A 221 -31.83 -12.42 -10.56
N GLY A 222 -31.60 -11.16 -10.20
CA GLY A 222 -31.65 -10.65 -8.83
C GLY A 222 -30.45 -11.05 -7.98
N TYR A 223 -29.37 -11.59 -8.55
CA TYR A 223 -28.20 -12.06 -7.79
C TYR A 223 -27.31 -10.89 -7.34
N PRO A 224 -27.28 -10.55 -6.03
CA PRO A 224 -26.95 -9.20 -5.60
C PRO A 224 -25.46 -8.92 -5.51
N LEU A 225 -24.63 -9.93 -5.25
CA LEU A 225 -23.21 -9.75 -4.94
C LEU A 225 -22.29 -10.20 -6.07
N ALA A 226 -21.31 -9.36 -6.39
CA ALA A 226 -20.23 -9.71 -7.28
C ALA A 226 -18.88 -9.21 -6.77
N VAL A 227 -17.82 -9.98 -7.02
CA VAL A 227 -16.44 -9.62 -6.67
C VAL A 227 -15.64 -9.33 -7.94
N LYS A 228 -14.80 -8.29 -7.91
CA LYS A 228 -13.98 -7.89 -9.04
C LYS A 228 -12.76 -8.81 -9.18
N LEU A 229 -12.68 -9.50 -10.31
CA LEU A 229 -11.56 -10.35 -10.64
C LEU A 229 -10.28 -9.51 -10.81
N GLY A 230 -9.18 -10.02 -10.27
CA GLY A 230 -7.88 -9.32 -10.20
C GLY A 230 -7.67 -8.46 -8.95
N THR A 231 -8.69 -8.30 -8.10
CA THR A 231 -8.56 -7.62 -6.78
C THR A 231 -8.52 -8.59 -5.60
N ILE A 232 -8.76 -9.87 -5.85
CA ILE A 232 -8.74 -10.93 -4.83
C ILE A 232 -7.27 -11.17 -4.45
N THR A 233 -6.93 -10.88 -3.20
CA THR A 233 -5.58 -11.10 -2.64
C THR A 233 -5.65 -11.95 -1.37
N ALA A 234 -4.50 -12.17 -0.71
CA ALA A 234 -4.45 -12.80 0.60
C ALA A 234 -5.20 -12.02 1.69
N ASP A 235 -5.36 -10.70 1.50
CA ASP A 235 -6.21 -9.85 2.32
C ASP A 235 -7.60 -9.77 1.67
N LEU A 236 -8.57 -10.47 2.24
CA LEU A 236 -9.93 -10.54 1.70
C LEU A 236 -10.69 -9.22 1.88
N ASP A 237 -10.33 -8.41 2.87
CA ASP A 237 -10.94 -7.08 3.08
C ASP A 237 -10.52 -6.10 1.97
N ALA A 238 -9.40 -6.38 1.29
CA ALA A 238 -8.93 -5.62 0.14
C ALA A 238 -9.64 -5.98 -1.17
N ALA A 239 -10.41 -7.08 -1.23
CA ALA A 239 -11.15 -7.44 -2.43
C ALA A 239 -12.30 -6.45 -2.69
N ASP A 240 -12.51 -6.12 -3.96
CA ASP A 240 -13.61 -5.24 -4.36
C ASP A 240 -14.89 -6.05 -4.55
N VAL A 241 -15.73 -6.09 -3.51
CA VAL A 241 -17.08 -6.65 -3.57
C VAL A 241 -18.08 -5.51 -3.77
N PHE A 242 -19.01 -5.71 -4.69
CA PHE A 242 -20.08 -4.76 -5.01
C PHE A 242 -21.44 -5.41 -4.83
N SER A 243 -22.36 -4.68 -4.21
CA SER A 243 -23.76 -5.06 -4.08
C SER A 243 -24.59 -4.26 -5.08
N TYR A 244 -25.20 -4.96 -6.05
CA TYR A 244 -26.06 -4.31 -7.04
C TYR A 244 -27.39 -3.83 -6.45
N GLU A 245 -27.87 -4.47 -5.39
CA GLU A 245 -29.09 -4.06 -4.69
C GLU A 245 -28.86 -2.79 -3.85
N GLU A 246 -27.69 -2.70 -3.21
CA GLU A 246 -27.32 -1.55 -2.37
C GLU A 246 -26.66 -0.43 -3.21
N ASP A 247 -26.30 -0.72 -4.47
CA ASP A 247 -25.56 0.14 -5.39
C ASP A 247 -24.24 0.69 -4.83
N GLU A 248 -23.58 -0.08 -3.95
CA GLU A 248 -22.38 0.34 -3.23
C GLU A 248 -21.32 -0.77 -3.13
N ALA A 249 -20.08 -0.34 -2.87
CA ALA A 249 -19.00 -1.23 -2.47
C ALA A 249 -19.22 -1.71 -1.03
N VAL A 250 -19.21 -3.02 -0.83
CA VAL A 250 -19.61 -3.65 0.43
C VAL A 250 -18.53 -4.58 0.95
N LEU A 251 -18.63 -4.94 2.24
CA LEU A 251 -17.88 -6.05 2.81
C LEU A 251 -18.72 -7.31 2.79
N ASP A 252 -18.05 -8.43 2.50
CA ASP A 252 -18.59 -9.76 2.63
C ASP A 252 -17.73 -10.56 3.63
N PRO A 253 -18.15 -10.66 4.90
CA PRO A 253 -17.41 -11.41 5.92
C PRO A 253 -17.26 -12.90 5.60
N LEU A 254 -18.05 -13.45 4.67
CA LEU A 254 -18.02 -14.83 4.24
C LEU A 254 -17.38 -15.00 2.85
N LEU A 255 -16.70 -13.97 2.34
CA LEU A 255 -16.11 -13.99 0.99
C LEU A 255 -15.21 -15.21 0.75
N ALA A 256 -14.44 -15.62 1.76
CA ALA A 256 -13.60 -16.81 1.68
C ALA A 256 -14.41 -18.07 1.31
N GLN A 257 -15.55 -18.26 1.99
CA GLN A 257 -16.45 -19.38 1.76
C GLN A 257 -17.13 -19.27 0.39
N HIS A 258 -17.59 -18.07 0.03
CA HIS A 258 -18.23 -17.85 -1.27
C HIS A 258 -17.29 -18.09 -2.45
N LEU A 259 -16.02 -17.70 -2.33
CA LEU A 259 -15.00 -17.97 -3.35
C LEU A 259 -14.62 -19.45 -3.41
N GLN A 260 -14.57 -20.13 -2.25
CA GLN A 260 -14.26 -21.56 -2.19
C GLN A 260 -15.28 -22.42 -2.93
N HIS A 261 -16.56 -22.02 -2.93
CA HIS A 261 -17.62 -22.67 -3.71
C HIS A 261 -17.26 -22.80 -5.20
N PHE A 262 -16.56 -21.80 -5.73
CA PHE A 262 -16.10 -21.75 -7.12
C PHE A 262 -14.68 -22.31 -7.33
N GLY A 263 -14.11 -22.98 -6.33
CA GLY A 263 -12.78 -23.59 -6.38
C GLY A 263 -11.62 -22.60 -6.27
N ILE A 264 -11.86 -21.37 -5.82
CA ILE A 264 -10.81 -20.36 -5.61
C ILE A 264 -10.23 -20.52 -4.20
N ASP A 265 -9.07 -21.17 -4.08
CA ASP A 265 -8.40 -21.42 -2.80
C ASP A 265 -7.43 -20.29 -2.41
N PHE A 266 -7.85 -19.51 -1.42
CA PHE A 266 -7.12 -18.38 -0.82
C PHE A 266 -5.90 -18.81 0.02
N SER A 267 -5.85 -20.07 0.49
CA SER A 267 -4.73 -20.60 1.28
C SER A 267 -3.42 -20.57 0.50
N SER A 268 -3.51 -20.66 -0.84
CA SER A 268 -2.38 -20.63 -1.76
C SER A 268 -1.80 -19.23 -2.00
N LEU A 269 -2.57 -18.17 -1.70
CA LEU A 269 -2.20 -16.76 -1.88
C LEU A 269 -1.48 -16.17 -0.65
N GLN A 270 -1.51 -16.86 0.50
CA GLN A 270 -0.84 -16.45 1.74
C GLN A 270 0.68 -16.75 1.78
N LYS A 271 1.33 -16.97 0.63
CA LYS A 271 2.77 -17.26 0.56
C LYS A 271 3.63 -16.01 0.56
#